data_AF-A0A7S3G607-F1
#
_entry.id   AF-A0A7S3G607-F1
#
_cell.length_a   1.000
_cell.length_b   1.000
_cell.length_c   1.000
_cell.angle_alpha   90.00
_cell.angle_beta   90.00
_cell.angle_gamma   90.00
#
_symmetry.space_group_name_H-M   'P 1'
#
loop_
_entity.id
_entity.type
_entity.pdbx_description
1 polymer ?
#
loop_
_entity_poly.entity_id
_entity_poly.type
_entity_poly.pdbx_seq_one_letter_code
_entity_poly.pdbx_strand_id
1 'polypeptide(L)'
;GNIGSPERLKYGLVGDGVNLASRLEGLCKRYRINIMISENVYVGVRDVMLCRKIDYVIVKGKEEPTWLYELVTTMKRATAADKSAASRFNALFALAETGQFHTCLVGCQDYLKDHPGDGPCELLIAKCEMMAGEKEVASSEWTLPPTQLDEK
;
A
#
# COMPACT_ATOMS: atom_id res chain seq x y z
N GLY A 1 2.61 -26.85 10.81
CA GLY A 1 3.33 -27.99 11.39
C GLY A 1 3.34 -27.84 12.89
N ASN A 2 3.30 -28.95 13.63
CA ASN A 2 3.26 -28.92 15.09
C ASN A 2 4.65 -28.54 15.64
N ILE A 3 4.72 -27.52 16.50
CA ILE A 3 5.96 -27.12 17.19
C ILE A 3 5.63 -27.04 18.70
N GLY A 4 6.22 -27.93 19.50
CA GLY A 4 6.15 -27.88 20.97
C GLY A 4 6.22 -29.24 21.67
N SER A 5 6.90 -29.27 22.82
CA SER A 5 6.97 -30.41 23.77
C SER A 5 5.59 -30.70 24.41
N PRO A 6 5.31 -31.92 24.95
CA PRO A 6 3.97 -32.44 25.21
C PRO A 6 3.03 -31.61 26.11
N GLU A 7 3.55 -30.66 26.89
CA GLU A 7 2.77 -29.99 27.94
C GLU A 7 2.21 -28.61 27.56
N ARG A 8 2.55 -28.05 26.38
CA ARG A 8 1.90 -26.83 25.85
C ARG A 8 1.87 -26.83 24.32
N LEU A 9 0.86 -27.47 23.74
CA LEU A 9 0.53 -27.36 22.31
C LEU A 9 -0.02 -25.96 22.02
N LYS A 10 0.83 -25.05 21.54
CA LYS A 10 0.39 -23.84 20.82
C LYS A 10 0.33 -24.17 19.33
N TYR A 11 -0.87 -24.34 18.79
CA TYR A 11 -1.07 -24.38 17.35
C TYR A 11 -0.86 -22.98 16.76
N GLY A 12 0.36 -22.72 16.28
CA GLY A 12 0.68 -21.54 15.47
C GLY A 12 0.92 -21.95 14.03
N LEU A 13 0.26 -21.29 13.09
CA LEU A 13 0.67 -21.34 11.69
C LEU A 13 2.06 -20.69 11.60
N VAL A 14 3.06 -21.43 11.15
CA VAL A 14 4.39 -20.91 10.84
C VAL A 14 4.51 -20.86 9.33
N GLY A 15 4.64 -19.65 8.78
CA GLY A 15 4.84 -19.39 7.36
C GLY A 15 4.90 -17.89 7.09
N ASP A 16 5.55 -17.50 5.99
CA ASP A 16 5.85 -16.11 5.60
C ASP A 16 4.65 -15.13 5.68
N GLY A 17 3.41 -15.63 5.61
CA GLY A 17 2.19 -14.83 5.78
C GLY A 17 1.99 -14.26 7.18
N VAL A 18 2.43 -14.94 8.25
CA VAL A 18 2.29 -14.45 9.64
C VAL A 18 3.25 -13.29 9.92
N ASN A 19 4.43 -13.39 9.33
CA ASN A 19 5.47 -12.37 9.36
C ASN A 19 5.10 -11.14 8.52
N LEU A 20 4.27 -11.30 7.49
CA LEU A 20 3.69 -10.17 6.76
C LEU A 20 2.58 -9.50 7.57
N ALA A 21 1.71 -10.26 8.24
CA ALA A 21 0.54 -9.74 8.95
C ALA A 21 0.89 -8.76 10.10
N SER A 22 1.86 -9.07 10.96
CA SER A 22 2.28 -8.16 12.04
C SER A 22 2.92 -6.88 11.50
N ARG A 23 3.57 -6.95 10.34
CA ARG A 23 4.22 -5.82 9.67
C ARG A 23 3.20 -4.94 8.94
N LEU A 24 2.19 -5.54 8.33
CA LEU A 24 1.05 -4.83 7.76
C LEU A 24 0.30 -4.04 8.82
N GLU A 25 0.19 -4.51 10.07
CA GLU A 25 -0.41 -3.72 11.17
C GLU A 25 0.37 -2.41 11.43
N GLY A 26 1.71 -2.49 11.44
CA GLY A 26 2.57 -1.30 11.55
C GLY A 26 2.38 -0.34 10.38
N LEU A 27 2.24 -0.88 9.17
CA LEU A 27 1.94 -0.09 7.98
C LEU A 27 0.55 0.55 8.03
N CYS A 28 -0.49 -0.13 8.54
CA CYS A 28 -1.81 0.48 8.73
C CYS A 28 -1.73 1.76 9.58
N LYS A 29 -0.93 1.76 10.65
CA LYS A 29 -0.72 2.95 11.50
C LYS A 29 -0.02 4.08 10.72
N ARG A 30 1.01 3.75 9.94
CA ARG A 30 1.73 4.72 9.10
C ARG A 30 0.82 5.33 8.03
N TYR A 31 0.09 4.48 7.32
CA TYR A 31 -0.85 4.87 6.27
C TYR A 31 -2.16 5.47 6.80
N ARG A 32 -2.42 5.37 8.12
CA ARG A 32 -3.65 5.79 8.79
C ARG A 32 -4.90 5.22 8.12
N ILE A 33 -4.84 3.93 7.79
CA ILE A 33 -5.93 3.16 7.20
C ILE A 33 -6.35 2.03 8.14
N ASN A 34 -7.58 1.53 7.96
CA ASN A 34 -8.13 0.48 8.81
C ASN A 34 -7.63 -0.91 8.39
N ILE A 35 -7.64 -1.20 7.09
CA ILE A 35 -7.40 -2.55 6.58
C ILE A 35 -6.48 -2.46 5.36
N MET A 36 -5.26 -2.98 5.52
CA MET A 36 -4.31 -3.20 4.45
C MET A 36 -4.32 -4.69 4.06
N ILE A 37 -4.32 -4.98 2.77
CA ILE A 37 -4.27 -6.33 2.21
C ILE A 37 -3.16 -6.43 1.18
N SER A 38 -2.58 -7.63 1.05
CA SER A 38 -1.62 -7.94 -0.02
C SER A 38 -2.33 -8.22 -1.35
N GLU A 39 -1.57 -8.21 -2.43
CA GLU A 39 -2.06 -8.56 -3.77
C GLU A 39 -2.81 -9.89 -3.83
N ASN A 40 -2.28 -10.94 -3.19
CA ASN A 40 -2.92 -12.26 -3.19
C ASN A 40 -4.33 -12.22 -2.58
N VAL A 41 -4.52 -11.41 -1.53
CA VAL A 41 -5.83 -11.23 -0.91
C VAL A 41 -6.71 -10.37 -1.81
N TYR A 42 -6.17 -9.29 -2.38
CA TYR A 42 -6.89 -8.43 -3.32
C TYR A 42 -7.49 -9.22 -4.50
N VAL A 43 -6.72 -10.10 -5.14
CA VAL A 43 -7.20 -10.94 -6.25
C VAL A 43 -8.43 -11.76 -5.85
N GLY A 44 -8.48 -12.26 -4.62
CA GLY A 44 -9.61 -13.05 -4.12
C GLY A 44 -10.85 -12.24 -3.71
N VAL A 45 -10.73 -10.93 -3.46
CA VAL A 45 -11.82 -10.10 -2.92
C VAL A 45 -12.24 -8.93 -3.81
N ARG A 46 -11.50 -8.61 -4.88
CA ARG A 46 -11.72 -7.42 -5.73
C ARG A 46 -13.11 -7.32 -6.35
N ASP A 47 -13.81 -8.44 -6.52
CA ASP A 47 -15.16 -8.46 -7.10
C ASP A 47 -16.25 -8.10 -6.08
N VAL A 48 -15.95 -8.21 -4.78
CA VAL A 48 -16.91 -7.98 -3.69
C VAL A 48 -16.51 -6.84 -2.75
N MET A 49 -15.25 -6.40 -2.79
CA MET A 49 -14.70 -5.30 -2.02
C MET A 49 -14.21 -4.17 -2.92
N LEU A 50 -14.51 -2.93 -2.53
CA LEU A 50 -13.85 -1.76 -3.08
C LEU A 50 -12.48 -1.63 -2.44
N CYS A 51 -11.44 -1.74 -3.26
CA CYS A 51 -10.05 -1.56 -2.85
C CYS A 51 -9.39 -0.46 -3.67
N ARG A 52 -8.40 0.22 -3.07
CA ARG A 52 -7.49 1.12 -3.79
C ARG A 52 -6.05 0.64 -3.62
N LYS A 53 -5.25 0.74 -4.68
CA LYS A 53 -3.83 0.39 -4.64
C LYS A 53 -3.10 1.52 -3.94
N ILE A 54 -2.34 1.23 -2.89
CA ILE A 54 -1.73 2.26 -2.03
C ILE A 54 -0.21 2.26 -2.03
N ASP A 55 0.42 1.09 -2.22
CA ASP A 55 1.87 0.98 -2.21
C ASP A 55 2.35 -0.39 -2.72
N TYR A 56 3.66 -0.61 -2.71
CA TYR A 56 4.28 -1.93 -2.78
C TYR A 56 5.49 -1.99 -1.85
N VAL A 57 5.82 -3.22 -1.45
CA VAL A 57 6.92 -3.53 -0.54
C VAL A 57 7.78 -4.62 -1.15
N ILE A 58 9.10 -4.54 -0.94
CA ILE A 58 9.99 -5.67 -1.16
C ILE A 58 10.29 -6.27 0.20
N VAL A 59 9.93 -7.54 0.37
CA VAL A 59 10.28 -8.29 1.59
C VAL A 59 11.72 -8.76 1.44
N LYS A 60 12.53 -8.57 2.48
CA LYS A 60 13.91 -9.06 2.52
C LYS A 60 13.97 -10.54 2.15
N GLY A 61 14.78 -10.87 1.15
CA GLY A 61 14.92 -12.23 0.61
C GLY A 61 13.95 -12.59 -0.53
N LYS A 62 13.10 -11.66 -0.98
CA LYS A 62 12.31 -11.79 -2.21
C LYS A 62 12.72 -10.71 -3.21
N GLU A 63 12.85 -11.09 -4.47
CA GLU A 63 13.16 -10.15 -5.56
C GLU A 63 11.90 -9.46 -6.07
N GLU A 64 10.75 -10.13 -6.02
CA GLU A 64 9.50 -9.60 -6.53
C GLU A 64 8.81 -8.66 -5.51
N PRO A 65 8.41 -7.45 -5.94
CA PRO A 65 7.63 -6.55 -5.10
C PRO A 65 6.23 -7.13 -4.87
N THR A 66 5.73 -6.98 -3.65
CA THR A 66 4.35 -7.31 -3.30
C THR A 66 3.52 -6.04 -3.24
N TRP A 67 2.48 -5.95 -4.06
CA TRP A 67 1.54 -4.84 -4.04
C TRP A 67 0.67 -4.85 -2.79
N LEU A 68 0.39 -3.65 -2.28
CA LEU A 68 -0.45 -3.38 -1.12
C LEU A 68 -1.67 -2.58 -1.53
N TYR A 69 -2.81 -2.98 -0.98
CA TYR A 69 -4.10 -2.38 -1.22
C TYR A 69 -4.76 -2.01 0.10
N GLU A 70 -5.50 -0.91 0.10
CA GLU A 70 -6.46 -0.61 1.15
C GLU A 70 -7.81 -1.23 0.79
N LEU A 71 -8.43 -1.91 1.75
CA LEU A 71 -9.83 -2.32 1.66
C LEU A 71 -10.70 -1.21 2.23
N VAL A 72 -11.38 -0.47 1.36
CA VAL A 72 -12.16 0.72 1.71
C VAL A 72 -13.53 0.31 2.29
N THR A 73 -14.28 -0.48 1.54
CA THR A 73 -15.61 -0.97 1.95
C THR A 73 -16.08 -2.11 1.04
N THR A 74 -17.22 -2.71 1.34
CA THR A 74 -17.86 -3.69 0.45
C THR A 74 -18.45 -3.01 -0.78
N MET A 75 -18.42 -3.66 -1.95
CA MET A 75 -19.05 -3.13 -3.19
C MET A 75 -20.54 -2.82 -3.03
N LYS A 76 -21.24 -3.54 -2.13
CA LYS A 76 -22.65 -3.32 -1.79
C LYS A 76 -22.90 -2.03 -1.00
N ARG A 77 -21.93 -1.58 -0.20
CA ARG A 77 -22.02 -0.38 0.64
C ARG A 77 -21.31 0.83 0.04
N ALA A 78 -20.46 0.61 -0.96
CA ALA A 78 -19.70 1.66 -1.62
C ALA A 78 -20.62 2.72 -2.24
N THR A 79 -20.46 3.96 -1.78
CA THR A 79 -21.13 5.13 -2.35
C THR A 79 -20.45 5.53 -3.66
N ALA A 80 -21.10 6.41 -4.44
CA ALA A 80 -20.47 7.02 -5.62
C ALA A 80 -19.21 7.83 -5.23
N ALA A 81 -19.23 8.47 -4.06
CA ALA A 81 -18.08 9.19 -3.52
C ALA A 81 -16.90 8.26 -3.22
N ASP A 82 -17.15 7.11 -2.59
CA ASP A 82 -16.09 6.12 -2.30
C ASP A 82 -15.41 5.61 -3.58
N LYS A 83 -16.23 5.26 -4.58
CA LYS A 83 -15.75 4.79 -5.88
C LYS A 83 -14.96 5.87 -6.62
N SER A 84 -15.44 7.11 -6.58
CA SER A 84 -14.75 8.25 -7.16
C SER A 84 -13.41 8.50 -6.46
N ALA A 85 -13.39 8.53 -5.12
CA ALA A 85 -12.18 8.72 -4.33
C ALA A 85 -11.13 7.65 -4.64
N ALA A 86 -11.51 6.36 -4.59
CA ALA A 86 -10.63 5.25 -4.93
C ALA A 86 -10.09 5.34 -6.37
N SER A 87 -10.95 5.67 -7.34
CA SER A 87 -10.54 5.81 -8.73
C SER A 87 -9.58 6.98 -8.96
N ARG A 88 -9.85 8.14 -8.34
CA ARG A 88 -8.97 9.32 -8.43
C ARG A 88 -7.61 9.03 -7.80
N PHE A 89 -7.62 8.41 -6.62
CA PHE A 89 -6.38 8.03 -5.96
C PHE A 89 -5.55 7.05 -6.79
N ASN A 90 -6.17 6.01 -7.35
CA ASN A 90 -5.48 5.05 -8.21
C ASN A 90 -4.84 5.74 -9.44
N ALA A 91 -5.49 6.75 -10.01
CA ALA A 91 -4.94 7.54 -11.11
C ALA A 91 -3.70 8.37 -10.67
N LEU A 92 -3.74 8.97 -9.48
CA LEU A 92 -2.60 9.67 -8.91
C LEU A 92 -1.42 8.72 -8.66
N PHE A 93 -1.71 7.55 -8.09
CA PHE A 93 -0.69 6.54 -7.86
C PHE A 93 -0.05 6.07 -9.18
N ALA A 94 -0.84 5.88 -10.25
CA ALA A 94 -0.33 5.54 -11.57
C ALA A 94 0.56 6.64 -12.19
N LEU A 95 0.29 7.92 -11.92
CA LEU A 95 1.19 9.01 -12.32
C LEU A 95 2.55 8.89 -11.60
N ALA A 96 2.53 8.56 -10.32
CA ALA A 96 3.75 8.36 -9.55
C ALA A 96 4.52 7.10 -10.00
N GLU A 97 3.82 5.99 -10.32
CA GLU A 97 4.41 4.77 -10.89
C GLU A 97 5.13 5.04 -12.22
N THR A 98 4.62 5.99 -13.03
CA THR A 98 5.20 6.39 -14.31
C THR A 98 6.22 7.53 -14.20
N GLY A 99 6.63 7.92 -13.00
CA GLY A 99 7.62 8.97 -12.75
C GLY A 99 7.13 10.40 -12.97
N GLN A 100 5.83 10.61 -13.20
CA GLN A 100 5.21 11.92 -13.40
C GLN A 100 4.96 12.64 -12.07
N PHE A 101 6.00 12.80 -11.26
CA PHE A 101 5.90 13.27 -9.87
C PHE A 101 5.31 14.68 -9.75
N HIS A 102 5.67 15.61 -10.64
CA HIS A 102 5.13 16.97 -10.59
C HIS A 102 3.61 16.97 -10.82
N THR A 103 3.14 16.26 -11.85
CA THR A 103 1.70 16.10 -12.13
C THR A 103 0.99 15.38 -10.99
N CYS A 104 1.62 14.34 -10.43
CA CYS A 104 1.10 13.63 -9.26
C CYS A 104 0.94 14.58 -8.06
N LEU A 105 1.94 15.41 -7.76
CA LEU A 105 1.91 16.33 -6.62
C LEU A 105 0.75 17.32 -6.73
N VAL A 106 0.59 17.95 -7.90
CA VAL A 106 -0.52 18.87 -8.15
C VAL A 106 -1.86 18.16 -8.01
N GLY A 107 -2.00 16.96 -8.58
CA GLY A 107 -3.21 16.16 -8.47
C GLY A 107 -3.51 15.71 -7.03
N CYS A 108 -2.49 15.36 -6.25
CA CYS A 108 -2.64 14.98 -4.84
C CYS A 108 -3.08 16.17 -3.99
N GLN A 109 -2.51 17.37 -4.22
CA GLN A 109 -2.94 18.59 -3.54
C GLN A 109 -4.40 18.92 -3.84
N ASP A 110 -4.87 18.70 -5.07
CA ASP A 110 -6.27 18.88 -5.43
C ASP A 110 -7.17 17.83 -4.78
N TYR A 111 -6.77 16.56 -4.82
CA TYR A 111 -7.48 15.45 -4.17
C TYR A 111 -7.67 15.67 -2.66
N LEU A 112 -6.65 16.18 -1.96
CA LEU A 112 -6.71 16.44 -0.52
C LEU A 112 -7.67 17.57 -0.12
N LYS A 113 -8.08 18.44 -1.06
CA LYS A 113 -9.13 19.44 -0.78
C LYS A 113 -10.48 18.78 -0.50
N ASP A 114 -10.78 17.71 -1.24
CA ASP A 114 -12.02 16.93 -1.07
C ASP A 114 -11.89 15.82 -0.03
N HIS A 115 -10.66 15.34 0.22
CA HIS A 115 -10.35 14.25 1.14
C HIS A 115 -9.27 14.64 2.16
N PRO A 116 -9.55 15.59 3.06
CA PRO A 116 -8.56 16.06 4.02
C PRO A 116 -8.14 14.94 4.98
N GLY A 117 -6.82 14.82 5.19
CA GLY A 117 -6.24 13.83 6.12
C GLY A 117 -6.05 12.42 5.54
N ASP A 118 -6.29 12.23 4.25
CA ASP A 118 -6.08 10.95 3.56
C ASP A 118 -4.61 10.52 3.65
N GLY A 119 -4.32 9.54 4.51
CA GLY A 119 -2.96 9.12 4.81
C GLY A 119 -2.19 8.55 3.62
N PRO A 120 -2.79 7.70 2.75
CA PRO A 120 -2.12 7.24 1.54
C PRO A 120 -1.71 8.39 0.61
N CYS A 121 -2.56 9.42 0.45
CA CYS A 121 -2.24 10.58 -0.39
C CYS A 121 -1.14 11.46 0.20
N GLU A 122 -1.13 11.71 1.51
CA GLU A 122 -0.05 12.46 2.14
C GLU A 122 1.30 11.74 2.04
N LEU A 123 1.32 10.42 2.22
CA LEU A 123 2.54 9.63 2.05
C LEU A 123 3.00 9.60 0.60
N LEU A 124 2.07 9.55 -0.36
CA LEU A 124 2.39 9.63 -1.78
C LEU A 124 3.03 10.98 -2.14
N ILE A 125 2.52 12.10 -1.61
CA ILE A 125 3.14 13.42 -1.76
C ILE A 125 4.58 13.39 -1.24
N ALA A 126 4.79 12.93 0.00
CA ALA A 126 6.13 12.88 0.59
C ALA A 126 7.10 12.04 -0.25
N LYS A 127 6.65 10.90 -0.81
CA LYS A 127 7.45 10.09 -1.74
C LYS A 127 7.78 10.87 -3.02
N CYS A 128 6.79 11.48 -3.65
CA CYS A 128 7.00 12.25 -4.88
C CYS A 128 7.93 13.46 -4.66
N GLU A 129 7.87 14.13 -3.51
CA GLU A 129 8.77 15.25 -3.15
C GLU A 129 10.22 14.79 -3.00
N MET A 130 10.46 13.67 -2.29
CA MET A 130 11.79 13.07 -2.18
C MET A 130 12.37 12.77 -3.57
N MET A 131 11.57 12.12 -4.42
CA MET A 131 12.00 11.72 -5.78
C MET A 131 12.20 12.90 -6.72
N ALA A 132 11.45 13.99 -6.55
CA ALA A 132 11.64 15.22 -7.32
C ALA A 132 12.91 15.99 -6.88
N GLY A 133 13.30 15.87 -5.61
CA GLY A 133 14.53 16.45 -5.05
C GLY A 133 15.80 15.68 -5.40
N GLU A 134 15.72 14.37 -5.63
CA GLU A 134 16.84 13.49 -6.01
C GLU A 134 17.28 13.58 -7.48
N LYS A 135 16.96 14.68 -8.18
CA LYS A 135 17.40 14.99 -9.55
C LYS A 135 18.93 15.17 -9.66
N GLU A 136 19.73 14.13 -9.43
CA GLU A 136 21.13 14.10 -9.91
C GLU A 136 21.82 12.73 -9.96
N VAL A 137 21.12 11.59 -9.78
CA VAL A 137 21.73 10.26 -10.03
C VAL A 137 20.86 9.43 -10.97
N ALA A 138 21.43 9.15 -12.14
CA ALA A 138 20.84 8.57 -13.33
C ALA A 138 20.26 7.15 -13.20
N SER A 139 19.18 6.87 -13.94
CA SER A 139 18.94 5.61 -14.68
C SER A 139 17.60 5.68 -15.44
N SER A 140 17.50 5.04 -16.61
CA SER A 140 16.36 5.03 -17.54
C SER A 140 15.16 4.17 -17.10
N GLU A 141 15.16 3.64 -15.88
CA GLU A 141 14.03 2.95 -15.25
C GLU A 141 13.81 3.60 -13.87
N TRP A 142 12.91 4.58 -13.81
CA TRP A 142 12.66 5.36 -12.59
C TRP A 142 11.22 5.14 -12.12
N THR A 143 11.04 4.39 -11.03
CA THR A 143 9.74 3.77 -10.69
C THR A 143 9.35 3.83 -9.22
N LEU A 144 9.41 4.93 -8.47
CA LEU A 144 9.19 4.95 -6.99
C LEU A 144 10.06 3.90 -6.21
N PRO A 145 10.53 4.21 -4.99
CA PRO A 145 11.18 3.20 -4.17
C PRO A 145 10.10 2.38 -3.44
N PRO A 146 10.21 1.04 -3.41
CA PRO A 146 9.35 0.22 -2.54
C PRO A 146 9.55 0.65 -1.09
N THR A 147 8.47 0.62 -0.30
CA THR A 147 8.63 0.79 1.14
C THR A 147 9.45 -0.38 1.69
N GLN A 148 10.62 -0.08 2.24
CA GLN A 148 11.48 -1.07 2.88
C GLN A 148 10.85 -1.56 4.19
N LEU A 149 10.81 -2.87 4.38
CA LEU A 149 10.33 -3.51 5.60
C LEU A 149 11.54 -3.93 6.45
N ASP A 150 11.91 -3.12 7.44
CA ASP A 150 13.00 -3.45 8.36
C ASP A 150 12.64 -4.57 9.36
N GLU A 151 13.64 -5.37 9.72
CA GLU A 151 13.57 -6.39 10.77
C GLU A 151 13.80 -5.72 12.14
N LYS A 152 12.86 -5.91 13.07
CA LYS A 152 13.15 -5.85 14.51
C LYS A 152 13.05 -7.26 15.08
#